data_AF-A0A2H5ZIR4-F1
#
_entry.id   AF-A0A2H5ZIR4-F1
#
_cell.length_a   1.000
_cell.length_b   1.000
_cell.length_c   1.000
_cell.angle_alpha   90.00
_cell.angle_beta   90.00
_cell.angle_gamma   90.00
#
_symmetry.space_group_name_H-M   'P 1'
#
loop_
_entity.id
_entity.type
_entity.pdbx_description
1 polymer ?
#
loop_
_entity_poly.entity_id
_entity_poly.type
_entity_poly.pdbx_seq_one_letter_code
_entity_poly.pdbx_strand_id
1 'polypeptide(L)'
;MTNETAERSQPRQRPIVPFLRLGEGGEKPYLVARKCKNCGALYWGNRVACARCRQQSGFEEVRVSDRGTLWTYSIVHQSMPGIPVPYVAAIVDLPEGISVRCTLVDVEPDPAKLPFGMPVEMVTRKVREDKDGNEVIAFFFRPAATS
;
A
#
# COMPACT_ATOMS: atom_id res chain seq x y z
N MET A 1 10.96 -4.07 -48.05
CA MET A 1 11.09 -3.43 -46.71
C MET A 1 9.76 -3.62 -46.00
N THR A 2 9.61 -4.75 -45.32
CA THR A 2 8.40 -5.08 -44.55
C THR A 2 8.43 -4.30 -43.24
N ASN A 3 7.43 -3.43 -43.04
CA ASN A 3 7.20 -2.75 -41.76
C ASN A 3 6.69 -3.79 -40.76
N GLU A 4 7.57 -4.20 -39.84
CA GLU A 4 7.20 -4.88 -38.61
C GLU A 4 6.50 -3.86 -37.70
N THR A 5 5.17 -3.85 -37.74
CA THR A 5 4.36 -3.16 -36.76
C THR A 5 4.54 -3.88 -35.43
N ALA A 6 5.37 -3.32 -34.54
CA ALA A 6 5.58 -3.85 -33.20
C ALA A 6 4.21 -3.99 -32.49
N GLU A 7 3.81 -5.23 -32.21
CA GLU A 7 2.65 -5.54 -31.40
C GLU A 7 2.85 -4.92 -30.01
N ARG A 8 2.13 -3.83 -29.73
CA ARG A 8 2.13 -3.19 -28.42
C ARG A 8 1.43 -4.15 -27.46
N SER A 9 2.23 -4.97 -26.77
CA SER A 9 1.78 -5.81 -25.67
C SER A 9 0.88 -5.01 -24.72
N GLN A 10 -0.25 -5.58 -24.33
CA GLN A 10 -1.25 -4.88 -23.52
C GLN A 10 -0.61 -4.28 -22.25
N PRO A 11 -1.03 -3.08 -21.81
CA PRO A 11 -0.46 -2.43 -20.65
C PRO A 11 -0.65 -3.33 -19.41
N ARG A 12 0.45 -3.83 -18.85
CA ARG A 12 0.40 -4.69 -17.67
C ARG A 12 0.23 -3.81 -16.44
N GLN A 13 -0.67 -4.16 -15.52
CA GLN A 13 -0.73 -3.49 -14.23
C GLN A 13 0.48 -3.88 -13.38
N ARG A 14 1.15 -2.88 -12.80
CA ARG A 14 2.35 -3.07 -11.96
C ARG A 14 2.17 -2.38 -10.62
N PRO A 15 2.41 -3.08 -9.49
CA PRO A 15 2.36 -2.43 -8.19
C PRO A 15 3.55 -1.46 -8.04
N ILE A 16 3.29 -0.29 -7.47
CA ILE A 16 4.33 0.72 -7.21
C ILE A 16 5.34 0.27 -6.15
N VAL A 17 4.95 -0.69 -5.31
CA VAL A 17 5.77 -1.24 -4.22
C VAL A 17 5.75 -2.77 -4.23
N PRO A 18 6.85 -3.43 -3.83
CA PRO A 18 6.99 -4.88 -3.92
C PRO A 18 6.13 -5.65 -2.91
N PHE A 19 5.50 -4.99 -1.94
CA PHE A 19 4.63 -5.62 -0.94
C PHE A 19 3.14 -5.43 -1.23
N LEU A 20 2.78 -4.81 -2.35
CA LEU A 20 1.42 -4.80 -2.88
C LEU A 20 1.29 -5.92 -3.92
N ARG A 21 0.32 -6.81 -3.73
CA ARG A 21 -0.07 -7.85 -4.70
C ARG A 21 -1.37 -7.40 -5.34
N LEU A 22 -1.43 -7.37 -6.67
CA LEU A 22 -2.63 -6.95 -7.40
C LEU A 22 -3.67 -8.07 -7.56
N GLY A 23 -3.35 -9.29 -7.09
CA GLY A 23 -4.17 -10.48 -7.32
C GLY A 23 -4.06 -10.99 -8.76
N GLU A 24 -4.42 -12.25 -8.97
CA GLU A 24 -4.65 -12.82 -10.30
C GLU A 24 -6.12 -13.27 -10.41
N GLY A 25 -6.67 -13.30 -11.63
CA GLY A 25 -8.01 -13.89 -11.86
C GLY A 25 -9.17 -13.22 -11.12
N GLY A 26 -9.09 -11.92 -10.82
CA GLY A 26 -10.16 -11.19 -10.12
C GLY A 26 -10.07 -11.20 -8.59
N GLU A 27 -9.00 -11.78 -8.02
CA GLU A 27 -8.71 -11.61 -6.61
C GLU A 27 -8.50 -10.13 -6.26
N LYS A 28 -9.08 -9.67 -5.15
CA LYS A 28 -8.84 -8.31 -4.66
C LYS A 28 -7.36 -8.10 -4.34
N PRO A 29 -6.77 -6.94 -4.69
CA PRO A 29 -5.43 -6.60 -4.26
C PRO A 29 -5.26 -6.69 -2.74
N TYR A 30 -4.06 -7.06 -2.29
CA TYR A 30 -3.74 -7.21 -0.88
C TYR A 30 -2.30 -6.84 -0.59
N LEU A 31 -2.00 -6.55 0.68
CA LEU A 31 -0.66 -6.27 1.15
C LEU A 31 -0.05 -7.52 1.78
N VAL A 32 1.28 -7.62 1.67
CA VAL A 32 2.04 -8.69 2.31
C VAL A 32 3.04 -8.13 3.33
N ALA A 33 3.06 -8.74 4.50
CA ALA A 33 4.09 -8.53 5.51
C ALA A 33 5.05 -9.72 5.54
N ARG A 34 6.17 -9.58 6.24
CA ARG A 34 7.14 -10.66 6.44
C ARG A 34 7.05 -11.21 7.84
N LYS A 35 6.75 -12.49 7.96
CA LYS A 35 6.72 -13.23 9.23
C LYS A 35 7.99 -14.03 9.40
N CYS A 36 8.65 -13.89 10.54
CA CYS A 36 9.80 -14.72 10.89
C CYS A 36 9.32 -16.14 11.21
N LYS A 37 9.79 -17.15 10.46
CA LYS A 37 9.42 -18.56 10.66
C LYS A 37 9.88 -19.10 12.01
N ASN A 38 10.92 -18.53 12.60
CA ASN A 38 11.50 -19.01 13.87
C ASN A 38 10.73 -18.52 15.11
N CYS A 39 10.26 -17.27 15.13
CA CYS A 39 9.67 -16.66 16.33
C CYS A 39 8.31 -15.99 16.11
N GLY A 40 7.77 -16.05 14.89
CA GLY A 40 6.48 -15.48 14.53
C GLY A 40 6.42 -13.95 14.45
N ALA A 41 7.51 -13.23 14.71
CA ALA A 41 7.52 -11.77 14.63
C ALA A 41 7.17 -11.27 13.22
N LEU A 42 6.28 -10.29 13.15
CA LEU A 42 5.75 -9.72 11.91
C LEU A 42 6.41 -8.37 11.61
N TYR A 43 6.75 -8.13 10.36
CA TYR A 43 7.41 -6.89 9.93
C TYR A 43 6.83 -6.37 8.62
N TRP A 44 6.73 -5.04 8.53
CA TRP A 44 6.47 -4.35 7.29
C TRP A 44 7.75 -4.23 6.44
N GLY A 45 7.64 -4.56 5.15
CA GLY A 45 8.73 -4.42 4.18
C GLY A 45 9.84 -5.47 4.29
N ASN A 46 10.91 -5.26 3.51
CA ASN A 46 12.03 -6.20 3.43
C ASN A 46 12.92 -6.18 4.67
N ARG A 47 13.39 -7.35 5.07
CA ARG A 47 14.30 -7.56 6.20
C ARG A 47 15.41 -8.53 5.83
N VAL A 48 16.61 -8.24 6.33
CA VAL A 48 17.80 -9.11 6.24
C VAL A 48 18.02 -9.93 7.51
N ALA A 49 17.38 -9.55 8.62
CA ALA A 49 17.43 -10.29 9.89
C ALA A 49 16.21 -9.93 10.76
N CYS A 50 15.85 -10.85 11.67
CA CYS A 50 14.77 -10.66 12.63
C CYS A 50 15.24 -9.80 13.81
N ALA A 51 14.56 -8.68 14.08
CA ALA A 51 14.89 -7.82 15.21
C ALA A 51 14.61 -8.48 16.58
N ARG A 52 13.68 -9.44 16.63
CA ARG A 52 13.32 -10.17 17.87
C ARG A 52 14.29 -11.29 18.22
N CYS A 53 14.59 -12.19 17.27
CA CYS A 53 15.40 -13.41 17.54
C CYS A 53 16.76 -13.43 16.83
N ARG A 54 17.11 -12.38 16.08
CA ARG A 54 18.39 -12.21 15.36
C ARG A 54 18.68 -13.22 14.24
N GLN A 55 17.74 -14.12 13.92
CA GLN A 55 17.88 -15.03 12.79
C GLN A 55 17.94 -14.26 11.47
N GLN A 56 18.90 -14.60 10.61
CA GLN A 56 19.18 -13.90 9.34
C GLN A 56 18.36 -14.44 8.16
N SER A 57 17.85 -15.67 8.26
CA SER A 57 17.09 -16.34 7.21
C SER A 57 15.72 -16.82 7.72
N GLY A 58 14.86 -17.28 6.82
CA GLY A 58 13.57 -17.88 7.19
C GLY A 58 12.48 -16.85 7.49
N PHE A 59 12.17 -16.02 6.50
CA PHE A 59 10.93 -15.23 6.48
C PHE A 59 9.99 -15.79 5.43
N GLU A 60 8.70 -15.74 5.71
CA GLU A 60 7.63 -15.95 4.75
C GLU A 60 6.83 -14.68 4.54
N GLU A 61 6.28 -14.52 3.34
CA GLU A 61 5.27 -13.51 3.09
C GLU A 61 3.93 -13.99 3.64
N VAL A 62 3.24 -13.12 4.36
CA VAL A 62 1.90 -13.37 4.85
C VAL A 62 1.00 -12.23 4.41
N ARG A 63 -0.16 -12.57 3.87
CA ARG A 63 -1.22 -11.59 3.58
C ARG A 63 -1.68 -10.95 4.89
N VAL A 64 -1.88 -9.65 4.85
CA VAL A 64 -2.39 -8.88 5.99
C VAL A 64 -3.78 -8.33 5.69
N SER A 65 -4.48 -7.94 6.74
CA SER A 65 -5.81 -7.34 6.68
C SER A 65 -5.81 -6.08 5.81
N ASP A 66 -6.90 -5.91 5.07
CA ASP A 66 -7.18 -4.73 4.27
C ASP A 66 -7.93 -3.65 5.09
N ARG A 67 -8.22 -3.93 6.36
CA ARG A 67 -8.88 -3.02 7.31
C ARG A 67 -8.00 -2.74 8.51
N GLY A 68 -8.05 -1.52 8.99
CA GLY A 68 -7.30 -1.05 10.15
C GLY A 68 -7.90 0.19 10.77
N THR A 69 -7.13 0.85 11.62
CA THR A 69 -7.52 2.10 12.28
C THR A 69 -6.51 3.21 12.01
N LEU A 70 -6.99 4.44 11.85
CA LEU A 70 -6.14 5.61 11.71
C LEU A 70 -5.38 5.86 13.03
N TRP A 71 -4.08 5.57 13.06
CA TRP A 71 -3.25 5.75 14.25
C TRP A 71 -2.79 7.21 14.39
N THR A 72 -2.20 7.77 13.34
CA THR A 72 -1.75 9.17 13.32
C THR A 72 -1.68 9.69 11.88
N TYR A 73 -1.68 11.01 11.70
CA TYR A 73 -1.62 11.63 10.38
C TYR A 73 -0.98 13.01 10.40
N SER A 74 -0.64 13.50 9.21
CA SER A 74 -0.27 14.88 8.93
C SER A 74 -0.96 15.34 7.65
N ILE A 75 -1.46 16.58 7.64
CA ILE A 75 -2.03 17.21 6.45
C ILE A 75 -0.92 17.99 5.75
N VAL A 76 -0.55 17.52 4.57
CA VAL A 76 0.54 18.08 3.78
C VAL A 76 -0.03 19.16 2.85
N HIS A 77 0.23 20.42 3.17
CA HIS A 77 -0.20 21.58 2.37
C HIS A 77 0.78 21.97 1.25
N GLN A 78 2.02 21.47 1.28
CA GLN A 78 3.03 21.76 0.28
C GLN A 78 3.84 20.50 -0.01
N SER A 79 3.99 20.17 -1.30
CA SER A 79 4.68 18.96 -1.76
C SER A 79 5.50 19.24 -3.03
N MET A 80 6.14 18.20 -3.57
CA MET A 80 6.88 18.26 -4.83
C MET A 80 5.93 18.61 -6.00
N PRO A 81 6.40 19.31 -7.07
CA PRO A 81 5.60 19.59 -8.23
C PRO A 81 4.90 18.35 -8.81
N GLY A 82 3.63 18.51 -9.21
CA GLY A 82 2.82 17.44 -9.79
C GLY A 82 2.05 16.58 -8.76
N ILE A 83 2.24 16.80 -7.46
CA ILE A 83 1.44 16.15 -6.41
C ILE A 83 0.33 17.11 -5.95
N PRO A 84 -0.96 16.75 -6.10
CA PRO A 84 -2.07 17.55 -5.59
C PRO A 84 -1.98 17.71 -4.07
N VAL A 85 -2.17 18.95 -3.60
CA VAL A 85 -2.24 19.32 -2.18
C VAL A 85 -3.52 20.11 -1.91
N PRO A 86 -4.05 20.09 -0.67
CA PRO A 86 -3.59 19.30 0.48
C PRO A 86 -3.93 17.80 0.38
N TYR A 87 -3.13 16.95 1.04
CA TYR A 87 -3.44 15.52 1.22
C TYR A 87 -3.08 15.03 2.63
N VAL A 88 -3.64 13.90 3.02
CA VAL A 88 -3.44 13.31 4.36
C VAL A 88 -2.43 12.17 4.28
N ALA A 89 -1.21 12.41 4.78
CA ALA A 89 -0.22 11.35 5.01
C ALA A 89 -0.54 10.67 6.35
N ALA A 90 -0.72 9.36 6.36
CA ALA A 90 -1.23 8.63 7.51
C ALA A 90 -0.39 7.40 7.88
N ILE A 91 -0.52 7.00 9.14
CA ILE A 91 -0.12 5.70 9.65
C ILE A 91 -1.40 4.98 10.06
N VAL A 92 -1.59 3.77 9.53
CA VAL A 92 -2.74 2.91 9.83
C VAL A 92 -2.25 1.69 10.59
N ASP A 93 -2.85 1.40 11.74
CA ASP A 93 -2.60 0.17 12.47
C ASP A 93 -3.53 -0.93 11.97
N LEU A 94 -2.93 -2.07 11.61
CA LEU A 94 -3.64 -3.27 11.20
C LEU A 94 -3.80 -4.22 12.41
N PRO A 95 -4.85 -5.07 12.44
CA PRO A 95 -5.13 -5.97 13.55
C PRO A 95 -4.00 -6.98 13.83
N GLU A 96 -3.12 -7.25 12.87
CA GLU A 96 -1.94 -8.11 13.06
C GLU A 96 -0.81 -7.45 13.90
N GLY A 97 -0.98 -6.21 14.36
CA GLY A 97 0.00 -5.51 15.18
C GLY A 97 1.13 -4.87 14.38
N ILE A 98 0.87 -4.50 13.12
CA ILE A 98 1.79 -3.78 12.25
C ILE A 98 1.16 -2.47 11.78
N SER A 99 2.01 -1.46 11.58
CA SER A 99 1.58 -0.15 11.10
C SER A 99 2.02 0.09 9.66
N VAL A 100 1.10 0.56 8.83
CA VAL A 100 1.28 0.85 7.41
C VAL A 100 1.33 2.36 7.21
N ARG A 101 2.38 2.84 6.53
CA ARG A 101 2.46 4.24 6.08
C ARG A 101 1.76 4.36 4.74
N CYS A 102 0.80 5.27 4.63
CA CYS A 102 -0.03 5.42 3.44
C CYS A 102 -0.51 6.88 3.27
N THR A 103 -1.27 7.11 2.21
CA THR A 103 -2.08 8.31 2.03
C THR A 103 -3.54 7.94 2.22
N LEU A 104 -4.27 8.75 2.99
CA LEU A 104 -5.71 8.63 3.15
C LEU A 104 -6.41 9.38 2.00
N VAL A 105 -7.37 8.73 1.35
CA VAL A 105 -8.17 9.25 0.23
C VAL A 105 -9.65 9.19 0.56
N ASP A 106 -10.48 9.82 -0.27
CA ASP A 106 -11.94 9.92 -0.07
C ASP A 106 -12.32 10.54 1.27
N VAL A 107 -11.49 11.48 1.74
CA VAL A 107 -11.68 12.24 2.95
C VAL A 107 -11.27 13.69 2.71
N GLU A 108 -11.93 14.60 3.38
CA GLU A 108 -11.51 16.00 3.38
C GLU A 108 -10.31 16.18 4.32
N PRO A 109 -9.26 16.91 3.91
CA PRO A 109 -8.08 17.15 4.72
C PRO A 109 -8.37 18.22 5.80
N ASP A 110 -9.23 17.86 6.73
CA ASP A 110 -9.67 18.65 7.89
C ASP A 110 -9.48 17.81 9.16
N PRO A 111 -8.72 18.28 10.17
CA PRO A 111 -8.55 17.55 11.42
C PRO A 111 -9.86 17.18 12.12
N ALA A 112 -10.91 18.00 12.01
CA ALA A 112 -12.21 17.72 12.62
C ALA A 112 -12.90 16.48 12.02
N LYS A 113 -12.50 16.08 10.81
CA LYS A 113 -13.03 14.93 10.07
C LYS A 113 -12.14 13.69 10.15
N LEU A 114 -11.03 13.77 10.90
CA LEU A 114 -10.01 12.74 10.99
C LEU A 114 -9.76 12.30 12.45
N PRO A 115 -10.79 11.82 13.18
CA PRO A 115 -10.60 11.34 14.54
C PRO A 115 -9.62 10.14 14.57
N PHE A 116 -8.73 10.14 15.56
CA PHE A 116 -7.87 8.99 15.83
C PHE A 116 -8.71 7.74 16.12
N GLY A 117 -8.23 6.59 15.66
CA GLY A 117 -8.96 5.32 15.76
C GLY A 117 -10.04 5.13 14.70
N MET A 118 -10.26 6.09 13.79
CA MET A 118 -11.21 5.94 12.68
C MET A 118 -10.98 4.65 11.90
N PRO A 119 -12.01 3.83 11.64
CA PRO A 119 -11.87 2.63 10.83
C PRO A 119 -11.61 3.01 9.37
N VAL A 120 -10.62 2.35 8.77
CA VAL A 120 -10.21 2.59 7.39
C VAL A 120 -10.05 1.26 6.64
N GLU A 121 -10.24 1.31 5.34
CA GLU A 121 -10.05 0.17 4.45
C GLU A 121 -9.14 0.51 3.26
N MET A 122 -8.38 -0.48 2.80
CA MET A 122 -7.45 -0.33 1.70
C MET A 122 -8.19 -0.26 0.36
N VAL A 123 -7.72 0.61 -0.52
CA VAL A 123 -8.11 0.67 -1.92
C VAL A 123 -6.88 0.81 -2.82
N THR A 124 -7.00 0.44 -4.09
CA THR A 124 -5.94 0.61 -5.09
C THR A 124 -6.37 1.57 -6.19
N ARG A 125 -5.45 2.40 -6.68
CA ARG A 125 -5.69 3.32 -7.81
C ARG A 125 -4.50 3.32 -8.76
N LYS A 126 -4.77 3.54 -10.05
CA LYS A 126 -3.75 3.93 -11.02
C LYS A 126 -3.23 5.32 -10.65
N VAL A 127 -1.91 5.47 -10.53
CA VAL A 127 -1.28 6.76 -10.19
C VAL A 127 -0.47 7.36 -11.33
N ARG A 128 0.03 6.54 -12.25
CA ARG A 128 0.72 6.98 -13.47
C ARG A 128 0.83 5.83 -14.48
N GLU A 129 1.30 6.17 -15.68
CA GLU A 129 1.84 5.22 -16.65
C GLU A 129 3.38 5.27 -16.58
N ASP A 130 4.06 4.12 -16.68
CA ASP A 130 5.52 4.10 -16.79
C ASP A 130 5.99 4.29 -18.25
N LYS A 131 7.31 4.37 -18.47
CA LYS A 131 7.88 4.60 -19.81
C LYS A 131 7.58 3.48 -20.80
N ASP A 132 7.26 2.29 -20.30
CA ASP A 132 6.95 1.10 -21.09
C ASP A 132 5.45 0.96 -21.35
N GLY A 133 4.64 1.94 -20.89
CA GLY A 133 3.19 1.94 -21.06
C GLY A 133 2.43 1.14 -19.99
N ASN A 134 3.08 0.69 -18.92
CA ASN A 134 2.41 -0.07 -17.87
C ASN A 134 1.63 0.84 -16.92
N GLU A 135 0.49 0.36 -16.45
CA GLU A 135 -0.29 1.06 -15.42
C GLU A 135 0.34 0.84 -14.05
N VAL A 136 0.82 1.92 -13.42
CA VAL A 136 1.39 1.85 -12.09
C VAL A 136 0.27 2.00 -11.06
N ILE A 137 0.05 0.95 -10.28
CA ILE A 137 -1.00 0.87 -9.26
C ILE A 137 -0.39 1.10 -7.88
N ALA A 138 -0.96 2.05 -7.13
CA ALA A 138 -0.63 2.29 -5.73
C ALA A 138 -1.79 1.90 -4.81
N PHE A 139 -1.46 1.66 -3.55
CA PHE A 139 -2.45 1.45 -2.49
C PHE A 139 -2.64 2.73 -1.68
N PHE A 140 -3.85 2.90 -1.19
CA PHE A 140 -4.31 3.99 -0.33
C PHE A 140 -5.22 3.40 0.74
N PHE A 141 -5.55 4.20 1.74
CA PHE A 141 -6.64 3.89 2.65
C PHE A 141 -7.76 4.91 2.49
N ARG A 142 -8.99 4.54 2.79
CA ARG A 142 -10.13 5.46 2.90
C ARG A 142 -10.94 5.14 4.14
N PRO A 143 -11.80 6.05 4.64
CA PRO A 143 -12.76 5.72 5.69
C PRO A 143 -13.57 4.46 5.30
N ALA A 144 -13.62 3.49 6.20
CA ALA A 144 -14.41 2.28 5.96
C ALA A 144 -15.90 2.61 6.09
N ALA A 145 -16.74 1.99 5.25
CA ALA A 145 -18.18 2.09 5.44
C ALA A 145 -18.55 1.51 6.82
N THR A 146 -19.28 2.30 7.62
CA THR A 146 -19.87 1.82 8.87
C THR A 146 -20.80 0.67 8.53
N SER A 147 -20.50 -0.52 9.05
CA SER A 147 -21.37 -1.70 8.93
C SER A 147 -22.53 -1.60 9.92
#